data_AF-A0A357VKY2-F1
#
_entry.id   AF-A0A357VKY2-F1
#
_cell.length_a   1.000
_cell.length_b   1.000
_cell.length_c   1.000
_cell.angle_alpha   90.00
_cell.angle_beta   90.00
_cell.angle_gamma   90.00
#
_symmetry.space_group_name_H-M   'P 1'
#
loop_
_entity.id
_entity.type
_entity.pdbx_description
1 polymer ?
#
loop_
_entity_poly.entity_id
_entity_poly.type
_entity_poly.pdbx_seq_one_letter_code
_entity_poly.pdbx_strand_id
1 'polypeptide(L)'
;MRPNLLTFLLIQIYDLYAVKMLPYHLSGKSKESLSYEKFADSFLALKKSLNFSVTTRELDRYLWLSGQLRAWRGLPPWRKHHNKINSELRCLFESSDEKVQKLIGAVLGRSKNL
;
A
#
# COMPACT_ATOMS: atom_id res chain seq x y z
N MET A 1 26.55 -6.66 -12.25
CA MET A 1 25.35 -5.96 -12.76
C MET A 1 25.30 -4.57 -12.15
N ARG A 2 25.15 -3.50 -12.94
CA ARG A 2 24.93 -2.15 -12.39
C ARG A 2 23.45 -2.00 -12.03
N PRO A 3 23.09 -1.61 -10.80
CA PRO A 3 21.69 -1.32 -10.48
C PRO A 3 21.18 -0.19 -11.38
N ASN A 4 20.03 -0.39 -12.03
CA ASN A 4 19.45 0.63 -12.91
C ASN A 4 18.78 1.74 -12.07
N LEU A 5 18.50 2.90 -12.69
CA LEU A 5 17.88 4.05 -12.00
C LEU A 5 16.54 3.69 -11.32
N LEU A 6 15.79 2.75 -11.90
CA LEU A 6 14.56 2.22 -11.34
C LEU A 6 14.79 1.47 -10.01
N THR A 7 15.92 0.77 -9.92
CA THR A 7 16.36 0.04 -8.72
C THR A 7 16.64 1.04 -7.58
N PHE A 8 17.38 2.11 -7.86
CA PHE A 8 17.62 3.14 -6.84
C PHE A 8 16.35 3.83 -6.33
N LEU A 9 15.38 4.10 -7.21
CA LEU A 9 14.12 4.73 -6.82
C LEU A 9 13.26 3.84 -5.90
N LEU A 10 13.29 2.52 -6.10
CA LEU A 10 12.50 1.58 -5.30
C LEU A 10 13.06 1.35 -3.89
N ILE A 11 14.34 1.70 -3.62
CA ILE A 11 14.91 1.60 -2.26
C ILE A 11 14.17 2.54 -1.29
N GLN A 12 13.75 3.72 -1.76
CA GLN A 12 12.98 4.67 -0.94
C GLN A 12 11.52 4.21 -0.67
N ILE A 13 11.05 3.24 -1.45
CA ILE A 13 9.68 2.71 -1.47
C ILE A 13 9.61 1.38 -0.68
N TYR A 14 10.76 0.81 -0.37
CA TYR A 14 10.89 -0.44 0.36
C TYR A 14 10.70 -0.20 1.86
N ASP A 15 9.46 0.04 2.28
CA ASP A 15 9.07 0.16 3.68
C ASP A 15 8.17 -1.00 4.13
N LEU A 16 7.93 -1.07 5.44
CA LEU A 16 7.11 -2.13 6.06
C LEU A 16 5.68 -2.19 5.47
N TYR A 17 5.09 -1.05 5.15
CA TYR A 17 3.73 -0.95 4.63
C TYR A 17 3.68 -1.45 3.19
N ALA A 18 4.58 -0.97 2.33
CA ALA A 18 4.70 -1.39 0.95
C ALA A 18 5.00 -2.89 0.83
N VAL A 19 5.95 -3.42 1.63
CA VAL A 19 6.31 -4.85 1.65
C VAL A 19 5.13 -5.74 2.03
N LYS A 20 4.24 -5.27 2.92
CA LYS A 20 3.03 -6.02 3.31
C LYS A 20 1.89 -5.85 2.30
N MET A 21 1.71 -4.64 1.77
CA MET A 21 0.59 -4.31 0.89
C MET A 21 0.76 -4.86 -0.52
N LEU A 22 1.98 -4.93 -1.03
CA LEU A 22 2.26 -5.45 -2.36
C LEU A 22 1.77 -6.90 -2.58
N PRO A 23 2.15 -7.90 -1.76
CA PRO A 23 1.62 -9.25 -1.92
C PRO A 23 0.12 -9.35 -1.63
N TYR A 24 -0.40 -8.48 -0.76
CA TYR A 24 -1.83 -8.38 -0.48
C TYR A 24 -2.62 -7.96 -1.73
N HIS A 25 -2.16 -6.95 -2.45
CA HIS A 25 -2.83 -6.50 -3.68
C HIS A 25 -2.67 -7.47 -4.86
N LEU A 26 -1.58 -8.24 -4.91
CA LEU A 26 -1.36 -9.22 -5.97
C LEU A 26 -2.10 -10.55 -5.73
N SER A 27 -2.27 -10.97 -4.48
CA SER A 27 -2.70 -12.35 -4.17
C SER A 27 -3.69 -12.47 -3.00
N GLY A 28 -4.06 -11.36 -2.36
CA GLY A 28 -4.88 -11.36 -1.15
C GLY A 28 -4.17 -11.90 0.10
N LYS A 29 -2.91 -12.36 -0.01
CA LYS A 29 -2.14 -12.98 1.08
C LYS A 29 -1.00 -12.08 1.53
N SER A 30 -0.66 -12.14 2.82
CA SER A 30 0.60 -11.59 3.33
C SER A 30 1.68 -12.67 3.23
N LYS A 31 2.67 -12.51 2.36
CA LYS A 31 3.92 -13.30 2.48
C LYS A 31 4.87 -12.57 3.41
N GLU A 32 5.44 -13.30 4.37
CA GLU A 32 6.48 -12.80 5.26
C GLU A 32 7.79 -12.66 4.47
N SER A 33 8.39 -11.47 4.58
CA SER A 33 9.67 -11.05 3.97
C SER A 33 9.81 -11.28 2.47
N LEU A 34 9.54 -10.25 1.67
CA LEU A 34 10.08 -10.16 0.31
C LEU A 34 11.54 -9.75 0.40
N SER A 35 12.44 -10.36 -0.37
CA SER A 35 13.72 -9.71 -0.65
C SER A 35 13.46 -8.46 -1.49
N TYR A 36 14.39 -7.49 -1.46
CA TYR A 36 14.27 -6.28 -2.25
C TYR A 36 14.05 -6.57 -3.75
N GLU A 37 14.77 -7.53 -4.33
CA GLU A 37 14.61 -7.92 -5.74
C GLU A 37 13.20 -8.42 -6.04
N LYS A 38 12.67 -9.32 -5.20
CA LYS A 38 11.30 -9.83 -5.35
C LYS A 38 10.26 -8.74 -5.15
N PHE A 39 10.54 -7.76 -4.29
CA PHE A 39 9.70 -6.59 -4.13
C PHE A 39 9.68 -5.75 -5.40
N ALA A 40 10.83 -5.46 -5.99
CA ALA A 40 10.91 -4.69 -7.23
C ALA A 40 10.16 -5.38 -8.38
N ASP A 41 10.35 -6.69 -8.55
CA ASP A 41 9.64 -7.47 -9.57
C ASP A 41 8.12 -7.47 -9.34
N SER A 42 7.69 -7.69 -8.09
CA SER A 42 6.28 -7.68 -7.72
C SER A 42 5.66 -6.29 -7.91
N PHE A 43 6.40 -5.22 -7.63
CA PHE A 43 5.95 -3.84 -7.79
C PHE A 43 5.73 -3.52 -9.26
N LEU A 44 6.66 -3.92 -10.13
CA LEU A 44 6.51 -3.76 -11.57
C LEU A 44 5.37 -4.61 -12.13
N ALA A 45 5.17 -5.82 -11.61
CA ALA A 45 4.04 -6.67 -11.97
C ALA A 45 2.70 -6.01 -11.59
N LEU A 46 2.58 -5.49 -10.35
CA LEU A 46 1.39 -4.77 -9.90
C LEU A 46 1.14 -3.54 -10.78
N LYS A 47 2.17 -2.75 -11.05
CA LYS A 47 2.07 -1.57 -11.92
C LYS A 47 1.56 -1.93 -13.32
N LYS A 48 2.03 -3.05 -13.89
CA LYS A 48 1.60 -3.55 -15.20
C LYS A 48 0.18 -4.12 -15.21
N SER A 49 -0.32 -4.62 -14.07
CA SER A 49 -1.68 -5.17 -13.98
C SER A 49 -2.76 -4.11 -13.83
N LEU A 50 -2.41 -2.84 -13.62
CA LEU A 50 -3.36 -1.75 -13.53
C LEU A 50 -3.88 -1.38 -14.93
N ASN A 51 -5.19 -1.17 -15.05
CA ASN A 51 -5.83 -0.72 -16.30
C ASN A 51 -5.63 0.78 -16.58
N PHE A 52 -4.78 1.46 -15.80
CA PHE A 52 -4.49 2.88 -15.92
C PHE A 52 -3.01 3.13 -15.63
N SER A 53 -2.47 4.20 -16.22
CA SER A 53 -1.08 4.60 -15.99
C SER A 53 -0.91 5.22 -14.60
N VAL A 54 0.14 4.82 -13.90
CA VAL A 54 0.59 5.42 -12.65
C VAL A 54 2.09 5.62 -12.67
N THR A 55 2.57 6.66 -12.02
CA THR A 55 3.98 6.80 -11.69
C THR A 55 4.36 5.83 -10.56
N THR A 56 5.66 5.54 -10.46
CA THR A 56 6.18 4.74 -9.34
C THR A 56 5.88 5.40 -8.00
N ARG A 57 5.91 6.75 -7.93
CA ARG A 57 5.62 7.51 -6.71
C ARG A 57 4.14 7.47 -6.32
N GLU A 58 3.23 7.45 -7.28
CA GLU A 58 1.79 7.33 -7.00
C GLU A 58 1.44 5.95 -6.45
N LEU A 59 1.99 4.89 -7.06
CA LEU A 59 1.76 3.53 -6.59
C LEU A 59 2.39 3.31 -5.20
N ASP A 60 3.58 3.85 -4.95
CA ASP A 60 4.21 3.86 -3.62
C ASP A 60 3.31 4.52 -2.57
N ARG A 61 2.90 5.78 -2.79
CA ARG A 61 2.00 6.50 -1.89
C ARG A 61 0.71 5.74 -1.63
N TYR A 62 0.15 5.10 -2.66
CA TYR A 62 -1.03 4.26 -2.52
C TYR A 62 -0.79 3.07 -1.59
N LEU A 63 0.31 2.32 -1.81
CA LEU A 63 0.67 1.18 -0.95
C LEU A 63 0.94 1.62 0.49
N TRP A 64 1.60 2.77 0.68
CA TRP A 64 1.86 3.35 1.99
C TRP A 64 0.57 3.75 2.72
N LEU A 65 -0.29 4.54 2.07
CA LEU A 65 -1.56 5.01 2.65
C LEU A 65 -2.51 3.85 2.97
N SER A 66 -2.68 2.92 2.03
CA SER A 66 -3.53 1.73 2.22
C SER A 66 -2.99 0.83 3.33
N GLY A 67 -1.67 0.69 3.43
CA GLY A 67 -1.00 -0.05 4.49
C GLY A 67 -1.22 0.57 5.86
N GLN A 68 -1.00 1.87 6.01
CA GLN A 68 -1.22 2.62 7.25
C GLN A 68 -2.68 2.53 7.70
N LEU A 69 -3.63 2.71 6.78
CA LEU A 69 -5.07 2.63 7.07
C LEU A 69 -5.49 1.23 7.54
N ARG A 70 -5.00 0.18 6.88
CA ARG A 70 -5.29 -1.21 7.28
C ARG A 70 -4.61 -1.57 8.59
N ALA A 71 -3.39 -1.11 8.82
CA ALA A 71 -2.69 -1.28 10.09
C ALA A 71 -3.47 -0.61 11.23
N TRP A 72 -3.94 0.61 11.00
CA TRP A 72 -4.76 1.36 11.93
C TRP A 72 -6.08 0.67 12.24
N ARG A 73 -6.73 0.06 11.24
CA ARG A 73 -8.02 -0.65 11.41
C ARG A 73 -7.88 -2.13 11.78
N GLY A 74 -6.67 -2.65 11.97
CA GLY A 74 -6.44 -4.06 12.25
C GLY A 74 -6.91 -5.00 11.13
N LEU A 75 -6.93 -4.52 9.89
CA LEU A 75 -7.38 -5.26 8.72
C LEU A 75 -6.22 -6.04 8.07
N PRO A 76 -6.49 -7.16 7.39
CA PRO A 76 -5.47 -7.88 6.60
C PRO A 76 -4.72 -6.91 5.66
N PRO A 77 -3.39 -7.05 5.52
CA PRO A 77 -2.51 -8.11 6.02
C PRO A 77 -2.04 -7.97 7.48
N TRP A 78 -2.59 -7.02 8.24
CA TRP A 78 -2.24 -6.79 9.63
C TRP A 78 -3.06 -7.71 10.54
N ARG A 79 -2.40 -8.34 11.52
CA ARG A 79 -3.05 -9.28 12.44
C ARG A 79 -3.70 -8.59 13.64
N LYS A 80 -3.29 -7.35 13.94
CA LYS A 80 -3.74 -6.55 15.09
C LYS A 80 -3.72 -5.07 14.73
N HIS A 81 -4.50 -4.27 15.46
CA HIS A 81 -4.40 -2.82 15.43
C HIS A 81 -2.97 -2.36 15.72
N HIS A 82 -2.47 -1.48 14.86
CA HIS A 82 -1.16 -0.88 15.01
C HIS A 82 -1.33 0.60 15.36
N ASN A 83 -1.11 0.96 16.63
CA ASN A 83 -1.34 2.33 17.11
C ASN A 83 -0.19 3.29 16.78
N LYS A 84 0.90 2.80 16.20
CA LYS A 84 2.08 3.59 15.80
C LYS A 84 2.05 3.97 14.31
N ILE A 85 0.87 4.36 13.80
CA ILE A 85 0.78 4.98 12.47
C ILE A 85 1.09 6.47 12.55
N ASN A 86 1.31 7.12 11.42
CA ASN A 86 1.52 8.56 11.36
C ASN A 86 0.30 9.30 11.94
N SER A 87 0.53 10.26 12.84
CA SER A 87 -0.52 10.97 13.59
C SER A 87 -1.41 11.85 12.71
N GLU A 88 -0.87 12.49 11.67
CA GLU A 88 -1.65 13.30 10.73
C GLU A 88 -2.58 12.41 9.91
N LEU A 89 -2.07 11.26 9.45
CA LEU A 89 -2.90 10.26 8.77
C LEU A 89 -3.98 9.70 9.70
N ARG A 90 -3.68 9.50 10.98
CA ARG A 90 -4.67 9.07 11.95
C ARG A 90 -5.82 10.07 12.05
N CYS A 91 -5.53 11.36 12.20
CA CYS A 91 -6.54 12.41 12.22
C CYS A 91 -7.39 12.40 10.94
N LEU A 92 -6.75 12.22 9.79
CA LEU A 92 -7.44 12.09 8.51
C LEU A 92 -8.36 10.85 8.49
N PHE A 93 -7.90 9.71 8.99
CA PHE A 93 -8.68 8.47 9.01
C PHE A 93 -9.87 8.50 9.99
N GLU A 94 -9.79 9.34 11.02
CA GLU A 94 -10.84 9.59 12.01
C GLU A 94 -11.80 10.73 11.59
N SER A 95 -11.48 11.48 10.53
CA SER A 95 -12.29 12.59 10.04
C SER A 95 -13.72 12.17 9.67
N SER A 96 -14.73 12.94 10.09
CA SER A 96 -16.12 12.74 9.68
C SER A 96 -16.45 13.35 8.31
N ASP A 97 -15.48 13.94 7.62
CA ASP A 97 -15.67 14.51 6.29
C ASP A 97 -16.10 13.43 5.27
N GLU A 98 -17.21 13.68 4.58
CA GLU A 98 -17.82 12.71 3.67
C GLU A 98 -16.89 12.34 2.50
N LYS A 99 -16.13 13.31 1.96
CA LYS A 99 -15.19 13.06 0.86
C LYS A 99 -14.06 12.17 1.35
N VAL A 100 -13.54 12.43 2.55
CA VAL A 100 -12.50 11.61 3.19
C VAL A 100 -13.01 10.19 3.43
N GLN A 101 -14.23 10.03 3.96
CA GLN A 101 -14.82 8.71 4.17
C GLN A 101 -15.06 7.94 2.86
N LYS A 102 -15.47 8.62 1.78
CA LYS A 102 -15.57 8.02 0.44
C LYS A 102 -14.23 7.50 -0.06
N LEU A 103 -13.16 8.30 0.07
CA LEU A 103 -11.81 7.90 -0.34
C LEU A 103 -11.29 6.72 0.50
N ILE A 104 -11.52 6.73 1.82
CA ILE A 104 -11.20 5.61 2.70
C ILE A 104 -11.91 4.33 2.26
N GLY A 105 -13.20 4.43 1.92
CA GLY A 105 -13.98 3.31 1.38
C GLY A 105 -13.36 2.73 0.11
N ALA A 106 -12.97 3.59 -0.84
CA ALA A 106 -12.32 3.21 -2.08
C ALA A 106 -10.97 2.50 -1.83
N VAL A 107 -10.12 3.07 -0.96
CA VAL A 107 -8.81 2.48 -0.61
C VAL A 107 -8.94 1.11 0.05
N LEU A 108 -9.97 0.91 0.88
CA LEU A 108 -10.21 -0.38 1.53
C LEU A 108 -10.83 -1.44 0.60
N GLY A 109 -11.20 -1.08 -0.62
CA GLY A 109 -11.88 -1.99 -1.52
C GLY A 109 -13.31 -2.29 -1.09
N ARG A 110 -13.96 -1.38 -0.34
CA ARG A 110 -15.43 -1.36 -0.27
C ARG A 110 -15.94 -0.79 -1.58
N SER A 111 -15.75 -1.56 -2.66
CA SER A 111 -16.65 -1.46 -3.80
C SER A 111 -18.03 -1.68 -3.22
N LYS A 112 -18.91 -0.71 -3.39
CA LYS A 112 -20.33 -0.90 -3.12
C LYS A 112 -20.76 -2.12 -3.94
N ASN A 113 -20.95 -3.25 -3.28
CA ASN A 113 -22.03 -4.15 -3.66
C ASN A 113 -23.30 -3.45 -3.16
N LEU A 114 -23.79 -2.51 -3.97
CA LEU A 114 -25.14 -1.96 -4.00
C LEU A 114 -25.29 -1.26 -5.36
#